data_AF-A0A1J5XA81-F1
#
_entry.id   AF-A0A1J5XA81-F1
#
_cell.length_a   1.000
_cell.length_b   1.000
_cell.length_c   1.000
_cell.angle_alpha   90.00
_cell.angle_beta   90.00
_cell.angle_gamma   90.00
#
_symmetry.space_group_name_H-M   'P 1'
#
loop_
_entity.id
_entity.type
_entity.pdbx_description
1 polymer ?
#
loop_
_entity_poly.entity_id
_entity_poly.type
_entity_poly.pdbx_seq_one_letter_code
_entity_poly.pdbx_strand_id
1 'polypeptide(L)'
;MPSIDAVDYAEARKNEISFLHRKIAEQNKRKKRMLFQRLPRSLRRRTASYLPKRVPRRFRDRAPAEGCQKPKKKSCRRKRRRQKEGLVEEKMNAEEGRWLETHLWHAKRMRMETLWNHRIAVSSTDKTFKRTLKKGLEDCSIHDESYVQCVALGGERKDIEELLGKFLGGCTLSPHVSSHGVFQTENETVSEVYFCYLEKQVWMWVHCSAFSDVFHLLDNNKKDVHIRKIQAVSQIGLYGPNADERLCSVVRLADRQGHVLSKKEEKEFLSSKKQESVFAGRCIDPRLGFPMYSSDHGEGQAAHGLDDSSIMSEELRRESKEKKTSEGEINKRREKNEVPGTGLSYRAGDETVPVMILKKGFGSTRERFSVVVPAGWGMVFWRCFVYQRVGVCGQRDIRQLGLELGIPQFPFDYAGTKAQQEYTSREKALSEGKELSKPPGKRTNYTKNGIENPFSAVERGRIKTPGQSNSSEKDGVLFIEVVSVSKGVPKEHARIYLPEDTECSDRSAVGRVTSGGYSHTRGRGFGLGVLTQPSLFPPLERKDTIRIRFRNICSKICFDGEMCLGRAVTG
;
A
#
# COMPACT_ATOMS: atom_id res chain seq x y z
N MET A 1 38.15 35.59 44.77
CA MET A 1 36.92 35.04 44.15
C MET A 1 36.95 35.40 42.67
N PRO A 2 36.66 34.49 41.73
CA PRO A 2 36.59 34.87 40.33
C PRO A 2 35.43 35.87 40.13
N SER A 3 35.76 37.03 39.56
CA SER A 3 34.80 38.06 39.17
C SER A 3 34.08 37.62 37.91
N ILE A 4 32.75 37.53 37.94
CA ILE A 4 31.93 37.17 36.77
C ILE A 4 31.53 38.47 36.06
N ASP A 5 31.85 38.59 34.77
CA ASP A 5 31.31 39.66 33.93
C ASP A 5 29.83 39.40 33.64
N ALA A 6 28.98 40.31 34.12
CA ALA A 6 27.53 40.21 33.99
C ALA A 6 27.05 40.31 32.53
N VAL A 7 27.77 41.06 31.68
CA VAL A 7 27.38 41.26 30.28
C VAL A 7 27.63 39.99 29.49
N ASP A 8 28.84 39.45 29.56
CA ASP A 8 29.21 38.19 28.91
C ASP A 8 28.32 37.02 29.38
N TYR A 9 28.02 36.97 30.68
CA TYR A 9 27.12 35.97 31.24
C TYR A 9 25.68 36.09 30.70
N ALA A 10 25.17 37.31 30.55
CA ALA A 10 23.84 37.56 30.00
C ALA A 10 23.77 37.27 28.49
N GLU A 11 24.81 37.64 27.73
CA GLU A 11 24.90 37.35 26.30
C GLU A 11 24.95 35.84 26.02
N ALA A 12 25.77 35.11 26.77
CA ALA A 12 25.86 33.65 26.66
C ALA A 12 24.49 32.95 26.84
N ARG A 13 23.62 33.50 27.70
CA ARG A 13 22.29 32.93 28.02
C ARG A 13 21.11 33.59 27.30
N LYS A 14 21.34 34.61 26.48
CA LYS A 14 20.28 35.35 25.77
C LYS A 14 19.37 34.44 24.96
N ASN A 15 19.95 33.46 24.24
CA ASN A 15 19.19 32.53 23.42
C ASN A 15 18.31 31.58 24.27
N GLU A 16 18.81 31.13 25.41
CA GLU A 16 18.07 30.26 26.35
C GLU A 16 16.89 31.00 26.98
N ILE A 17 17.13 32.22 27.46
CA ILE A 17 16.10 33.08 28.06
C ILE A 17 15.03 33.40 27.00
N SER A 18 15.44 33.80 25.80
CA SER A 18 14.51 34.09 24.70
C SER A 18 13.69 32.85 24.30
N PHE A 19 14.33 31.68 24.27
CA PHE A 19 13.64 30.41 24.03
C PHE A 19 12.60 30.11 25.12
N LEU A 20 12.96 30.30 26.39
CA LEU A 20 12.07 30.09 27.53
C LEU A 20 10.87 31.05 27.50
N HIS A 21 11.10 32.35 27.30
CA HIS A 21 10.04 33.35 27.15
C HIS A 21 9.07 32.98 26.04
N ARG A 22 9.59 32.55 24.87
CA ARG A 22 8.76 32.07 23.75
C ARG A 22 7.93 30.86 24.15
N LYS A 23 8.51 29.88 24.86
CA LYS A 23 7.79 28.67 25.31
C LYS A 23 6.71 29.00 26.34
N ILE A 24 6.99 29.89 27.29
CA ILE A 24 6.01 30.36 28.26
C ILE A 24 4.85 31.07 27.54
N ALA A 25 5.14 31.96 26.58
CA ALA A 25 4.12 32.63 25.78
C ALA A 25 3.26 31.64 24.96
N GLU A 26 3.88 30.62 24.34
CA GLU A 26 3.17 29.54 23.65
C GLU A 26 2.24 28.76 24.59
N GLN A 27 2.69 28.44 25.80
CA GLN A 27 1.90 27.72 26.80
C GLN A 27 0.74 28.57 27.31
N ASN A 28 0.96 29.86 27.58
CA ASN A 28 -0.10 30.78 27.99
C ASN A 28 -1.16 30.94 26.89
N LYS A 29 -0.75 31.03 25.62
CA LYS A 29 -1.66 30.98 24.47
C LYS A 29 -2.46 29.67 24.41
N ARG A 30 -1.84 28.52 24.74
CA ARG A 30 -2.54 27.23 24.81
C ARG A 30 -3.54 27.18 25.97
N LYS A 31 -3.19 27.70 27.15
CA LYS A 31 -4.09 27.77 28.33
C LYS A 31 -5.34 28.58 28.04
N LYS A 32 -5.26 29.66 27.25
CA LYS A 32 -6.44 30.45 26.83
C LYS A 32 -7.45 29.68 25.98
N ARG A 33 -7.06 28.55 25.38
CA ARG A 33 -7.98 27.69 24.60
C ARG A 33 -8.71 26.71 25.51
N MET A 34 -9.92 26.32 25.11
CA MET A 34 -10.69 25.25 25.75
C MET A 34 -9.88 23.94 25.81
N LEU A 35 -10.05 23.15 26.87
CA LEU A 35 -9.32 21.90 27.13
C LEU A 35 -9.12 21.02 25.88
N PHE A 36 -10.21 20.70 25.18
CA PHE A 36 -10.18 19.78 24.03
C PHE A 36 -9.47 20.37 22.80
N GLN A 37 -9.32 21.70 22.73
CA GLN A 37 -8.55 22.39 21.70
C GLN A 37 -7.06 22.45 22.03
N ARG A 38 -6.64 22.21 23.28
CA ARG A 38 -5.23 22.11 23.67
C ARG A 38 -4.56 20.85 23.10
N LEU A 39 -5.34 19.80 22.84
CA LEU A 39 -4.85 18.54 22.27
C LEU A 39 -4.27 18.73 20.84
N PRO A 40 -3.27 17.91 20.45
CA PRO A 40 -2.82 17.83 19.06
C PRO A 40 -3.99 17.58 18.10
N ARG A 41 -3.94 18.19 16.90
CA ARG A 41 -5.05 18.12 15.93
C ARG A 41 -5.51 16.69 15.62
N SER A 42 -4.57 15.75 15.53
CA SER A 42 -4.84 14.31 15.30
C SER A 42 -5.63 13.62 16.42
N LEU A 43 -5.51 14.09 17.66
CA LEU A 43 -6.21 13.55 18.83
C LEU A 43 -7.56 14.25 19.11
N ARG A 44 -7.84 15.37 18.45
CA ARG A 44 -9.09 16.11 18.65
C ARG A 44 -10.27 15.28 18.13
N ARG A 45 -11.37 15.34 18.87
CA ARG A 45 -12.65 14.74 18.48
C ARG A 45 -13.72 15.83 18.55
N ARG A 46 -14.52 15.96 17.49
CA ARG A 46 -15.62 16.96 17.43
C ARG A 46 -16.58 16.83 18.61
N THR A 47 -16.73 15.60 19.11
CA THR A 47 -17.66 15.24 20.17
C THR A 47 -17.10 15.43 21.58
N ALA A 48 -15.83 15.85 21.70
CA ALA A 48 -15.18 16.11 22.98
C ALA A 48 -15.79 17.29 23.74
N SER A 49 -16.42 18.24 23.04
CA SER A 49 -17.13 19.37 23.66
C SER A 49 -18.37 18.97 24.43
N TYR A 50 -18.91 17.76 24.25
CA TYR A 50 -20.11 17.32 24.96
C TYR A 50 -19.94 15.96 25.66
N LEU A 51 -18.95 15.15 25.27
CA LEU A 51 -18.63 13.87 25.92
C LEU A 51 -17.23 13.93 26.56
N PRO A 52 -17.13 14.15 27.89
CA PRO A 52 -15.84 14.11 28.61
C PRO A 52 -15.05 12.83 28.38
N LYS A 53 -15.71 11.68 28.18
CA LYS A 53 -15.03 10.39 27.92
C LYS A 53 -14.17 10.40 26.63
N ARG A 54 -14.38 11.35 25.71
CA ARG A 54 -13.62 11.51 24.47
C ARG A 54 -12.33 12.31 24.63
N VAL A 55 -12.10 12.96 25.78
CA VAL A 55 -10.79 13.51 26.14
C VAL A 55 -9.96 12.48 26.94
N PRO A 56 -8.61 12.58 26.90
CA PRO A 56 -7.73 11.70 27.69
C PRO A 56 -8.08 11.69 29.18
N ARG A 57 -7.84 10.55 29.86
CA ARG A 57 -8.24 10.33 31.27
C ARG A 57 -7.79 11.44 32.21
N ARG A 58 -6.54 11.91 32.09
CA ARG A 58 -5.95 13.00 32.89
C ARG A 58 -6.70 14.33 32.79
N PHE A 59 -7.52 14.52 31.76
CA PHE A 59 -8.30 15.73 31.54
C PHE A 59 -9.80 15.56 31.80
N ARG A 60 -10.26 14.35 32.11
CA ARG A 60 -11.70 14.05 32.22
C ARG A 60 -12.35 14.78 33.39
N ASP A 61 -11.63 14.95 34.48
CA ASP A 61 -12.17 15.60 35.70
C ASP A 61 -12.33 17.11 35.49
N ARG A 62 -11.42 17.73 34.74
CA ARG A 62 -11.47 19.16 34.39
C ARG A 62 -12.42 19.46 33.21
N ALA A 63 -12.69 18.47 32.37
CA ALA A 63 -13.45 18.68 31.14
C ALA A 63 -14.87 19.25 31.37
N PRO A 64 -15.69 18.76 32.33
CA PRO A 64 -16.99 19.35 32.62
C PRO A 64 -16.91 20.83 33.04
N ALA A 65 -15.97 21.17 33.92
CA ALA A 65 -15.76 22.55 34.38
C ALA A 65 -15.31 23.48 33.25
N GLU A 66 -14.53 22.98 32.29
CA GLU A 66 -14.12 23.70 31.09
C GLU A 66 -15.16 23.62 29.94
N GLY A 67 -16.43 23.36 30.24
CA GLY A 67 -17.55 23.44 29.29
C GLY A 67 -17.74 22.23 28.39
N CYS A 68 -17.08 21.09 28.66
CA CYS A 68 -17.21 19.87 27.86
C CYS A 68 -18.43 19.01 28.26
N GLN A 69 -19.63 19.57 28.34
CA GLN A 69 -20.82 18.85 28.82
C GLN A 69 -21.95 18.86 27.79
N LYS A 70 -22.76 17.78 27.77
CA LYS A 70 -23.98 17.75 26.95
C LYS A 70 -24.92 18.87 27.40
N PRO A 71 -25.45 19.69 26.47
CA PRO A 71 -26.53 20.60 26.82
C PRO A 71 -27.73 19.79 27.31
N LYS A 72 -28.42 20.28 28.36
CA LYS A 72 -29.65 19.69 28.90
C LYS A 72 -30.84 19.86 27.92
N LYS A 73 -30.78 19.34 26.69
CA LYS A 73 -31.91 19.36 25.75
C LYS A 73 -32.80 18.13 25.93
N LYS A 74 -34.13 18.35 25.87
CA LYS A 74 -35.18 17.31 25.88
C LYS A 74 -34.90 16.27 24.78
N SER A 75 -35.05 15.00 25.14
CA SER A 75 -34.80 13.86 24.25
C SER A 75 -35.66 13.96 22.98
N CYS A 76 -35.07 14.25 21.83
CA CYS A 76 -35.76 14.08 20.56
C CYS A 76 -36.03 12.58 20.33
N ARG A 77 -37.27 12.24 19.97
CA ARG A 77 -37.83 10.88 19.79
C ARG A 77 -37.05 9.97 18.82
N ARG A 78 -36.07 10.50 18.08
CA ARG A 78 -35.29 9.80 17.04
C ARG A 78 -34.31 8.72 17.55
N LYS A 79 -34.24 8.49 18.87
CA LYS A 79 -33.34 7.50 19.49
C LYS A 79 -33.77 6.04 19.37
N ARG A 80 -34.96 5.72 18.85
CA ARG A 80 -35.33 4.36 18.43
C ARG A 80 -34.64 3.99 17.10
N ARG A 81 -33.30 3.95 17.10
CA ARG A 81 -32.49 3.28 16.08
C ARG A 81 -31.68 2.20 16.80
N ARG A 82 -32.36 1.16 17.29
CA ARG A 82 -31.69 -0.12 17.52
C ARG A 82 -31.18 -0.55 16.14
N GLN A 83 -29.89 -0.89 16.02
CA GLN A 83 -29.43 -1.61 14.85
C GLN A 83 -30.23 -2.91 14.82
N LYS A 84 -30.93 -3.18 13.71
CA LYS A 84 -31.41 -4.53 13.46
C LYS A 84 -30.17 -5.43 13.38
N GLU A 85 -30.24 -6.61 13.97
CA GLU A 85 -29.30 -7.69 13.65
C GLU A 85 -29.33 -7.91 12.13
N GLY A 86 -28.18 -8.21 11.53
CA GLY A 86 -28.07 -8.34 10.06
C GLY A 86 -27.93 -7.03 9.28
N LEU A 87 -28.01 -5.83 9.88
CA LEU A 87 -27.84 -4.56 9.12
C LEU A 87 -26.48 -4.42 8.42
N VAL A 88 -25.46 -5.15 8.89
CA VAL A 88 -24.16 -5.22 8.20
C VAL A 88 -24.26 -6.11 6.96
N GLU A 89 -24.87 -7.28 7.08
CA GLU A 89 -25.09 -8.23 5.99
C GLU A 89 -26.03 -7.65 4.92
N GLU A 90 -27.13 -7.02 5.33
CA GLU A 90 -28.03 -6.29 4.43
C GLU A 90 -27.27 -5.21 3.64
N LYS A 91 -26.35 -4.49 4.29
CA LYS A 91 -25.51 -3.50 3.61
C LYS A 91 -24.45 -4.12 2.70
N MET A 92 -23.87 -5.25 3.10
CA MET A 92 -22.96 -6.01 2.25
C MET A 92 -23.66 -6.45 0.98
N ASN A 93 -24.90 -6.94 1.09
CA ASN A 93 -25.69 -7.41 -0.04
C ASN A 93 -26.25 -6.27 -0.90
N ALA A 94 -26.53 -5.10 -0.30
CA ALA A 94 -27.05 -3.94 -1.02
C ALA A 94 -25.98 -3.11 -1.74
N GLU A 95 -24.71 -3.23 -1.36
CA GLU A 95 -23.62 -2.45 -1.97
C GLU A 95 -23.01 -3.16 -3.19
N GLU A 96 -22.70 -2.38 -4.23
CA GLU A 96 -21.95 -2.87 -5.38
C GLU A 96 -20.49 -3.21 -5.02
N GLY A 97 -20.16 -4.48 -5.15
CA GLY A 97 -18.79 -5.02 -5.02
C GLY A 97 -18.50 -5.66 -3.66
N ARG A 98 -17.53 -6.57 -3.66
CA ARG A 98 -17.16 -7.38 -2.48
C ARG A 98 -16.45 -6.54 -1.42
N TRP A 99 -16.81 -6.76 -0.17
CA TRP A 99 -16.14 -6.12 0.97
C TRP A 99 -14.94 -6.95 1.42
N LEU A 100 -13.81 -6.29 1.64
CA LEU A 100 -12.65 -6.89 2.31
C LEU A 100 -12.91 -7.01 3.82
N GLU A 101 -12.17 -7.88 4.51
CA GLU A 101 -12.33 -8.09 5.96
C GLU A 101 -12.18 -6.80 6.78
N THR A 102 -11.27 -5.93 6.35
CA THR A 102 -10.99 -4.65 7.02
C THR A 102 -11.93 -3.52 6.57
N HIS A 103 -12.91 -3.79 5.69
CA HIS A 103 -13.77 -2.77 5.06
C HIS A 103 -14.41 -1.84 6.09
N LEU A 104 -15.01 -2.37 7.15
CA LEU A 104 -15.65 -1.55 8.20
C LEU A 104 -14.66 -0.61 8.92
N TRP A 105 -13.39 -0.99 9.02
CA TRP A 105 -12.36 -0.13 9.59
C TRP A 105 -12.00 1.00 8.64
N HIS A 106 -11.86 0.68 7.35
CA HIS A 106 -11.55 1.60 6.27
C HIS A 106 -12.69 2.58 6.00
N ALA A 107 -13.93 2.12 5.83
CA ALA A 107 -15.10 2.96 5.58
C ALA A 107 -15.34 4.02 6.68
N LYS A 108 -14.86 3.77 7.91
CA LYS A 108 -14.92 4.73 9.02
C LYS A 108 -13.83 5.82 8.98
N ARG A 109 -12.80 5.68 8.15
CA ARG A 109 -11.56 6.49 8.20
C ARG A 109 -11.10 7.00 6.83
N MET A 110 -11.42 6.29 5.77
CA MET A 110 -10.97 6.51 4.41
C MET A 110 -12.17 6.63 3.46
N ARG A 111 -11.92 7.23 2.30
CA ARG A 111 -12.85 7.25 1.18
C ARG A 111 -12.81 5.89 0.50
N MET A 112 -13.97 5.29 0.33
CA MET A 112 -14.14 3.99 -0.33
C MET A 112 -14.64 4.21 -1.75
N GLU A 113 -14.10 3.44 -2.69
CA GLU A 113 -14.57 3.43 -4.08
C GLU A 113 -14.70 1.96 -4.55
N THR A 114 -15.62 1.68 -5.47
CA THR A 114 -15.73 0.35 -6.08
C THR A 114 -14.71 0.25 -7.19
N LEU A 115 -13.67 -0.56 -7.01
CA LEU A 115 -12.62 -0.83 -8.00
C LEU A 115 -12.53 -2.35 -8.19
N TRP A 116 -12.52 -2.82 -9.45
CA TRP A 116 -12.34 -4.23 -9.80
C TRP A 116 -13.30 -5.18 -9.06
N ASN A 117 -14.58 -4.80 -8.98
CA ASN A 117 -15.63 -5.51 -8.24
C ASN A 117 -15.39 -5.64 -6.72
N HIS A 118 -14.54 -4.80 -6.13
CA HIS A 118 -14.27 -4.73 -4.70
C HIS A 118 -14.44 -3.30 -4.17
N ARG A 119 -14.84 -3.18 -2.90
CA ARG A 119 -14.89 -1.90 -2.18
C ARG A 119 -13.54 -1.61 -1.51
N ILE A 120 -12.72 -0.79 -2.17
CA ILE A 120 -11.32 -0.53 -1.78
C ILE A 120 -11.17 0.88 -1.20
N ALA A 121 -10.27 1.02 -0.23
CA ALA A 121 -9.93 2.31 0.37
C ALA A 121 -8.97 3.09 -0.54
N VAL A 122 -9.37 4.29 -0.98
CA VAL A 122 -8.59 5.10 -1.92
C VAL A 122 -7.70 6.10 -1.21
N SER A 123 -8.23 6.84 -0.24
CA SER A 123 -7.50 7.89 0.46
C SER A 123 -8.08 8.21 1.83
N SER A 124 -7.24 8.69 2.75
CA SER A 124 -7.69 9.16 4.07
C SER A 124 -8.73 10.28 3.97
N THR A 125 -9.69 10.29 4.89
CA THR A 125 -10.61 11.43 5.06
C THR A 125 -9.91 12.65 5.66
N ASP A 126 -8.82 12.43 6.39
CA ASP A 126 -7.95 13.49 6.90
C ASP A 126 -6.96 13.94 5.82
N LYS A 127 -6.56 15.21 5.86
CA LYS A 127 -5.52 15.77 4.98
C LYS A 127 -4.12 15.33 5.43
N THR A 128 -3.80 14.04 5.28
CA THR A 128 -2.55 13.43 5.77
C THR A 128 -1.58 13.01 4.68
N PHE A 129 -1.84 13.33 3.41
CA PHE A 129 -1.04 12.93 2.23
C PHE A 129 0.48 12.97 2.47
N LYS A 130 1.05 14.15 2.75
CA LYS A 130 2.50 14.30 2.98
C LYS A 130 3.02 13.47 4.16
N ARG A 131 2.20 13.30 5.20
CA ARG A 131 2.55 12.53 6.39
C ARG A 131 2.57 11.04 6.09
N THR A 132 1.58 10.54 5.35
CA THR A 132 1.50 9.15 4.92
C THR A 132 2.66 8.82 3.98
N LEU A 133 2.95 9.70 3.03
CA LEU A 133 4.08 9.56 2.11
C LEU A 133 5.42 9.54 2.86
N LYS A 134 5.64 10.51 3.76
CA LYS A 134 6.85 10.57 4.60
C LYS A 134 7.05 9.27 5.38
N LYS A 135 5.98 8.70 5.94
CA LYS A 135 6.07 7.41 6.63
C LYS A 135 6.45 6.25 5.72
N GLY A 136 5.91 6.17 4.51
CA GLY A 136 6.30 5.12 3.55
C GLY A 136 7.75 5.28 3.06
N LEU A 137 8.26 6.52 3.04
CA LEU A 137 9.62 6.81 2.60
C LEU A 137 10.68 6.58 3.70
N GLU A 138 10.37 6.92 4.95
CA GLU A 138 11.33 6.99 6.07
C GLU A 138 11.10 5.94 7.18
N ASP A 139 9.91 5.35 7.31
CA ASP A 139 9.56 4.41 8.39
C ASP A 139 8.82 3.20 7.80
N CYS A 140 7.53 3.05 8.09
CA CYS A 140 6.70 1.98 7.55
C CYS A 140 5.26 2.45 7.33
N SER A 141 4.67 2.00 6.24
CA SER A 141 3.26 2.14 5.90
C SER A 141 2.66 0.78 5.54
N ILE A 142 1.39 0.58 5.89
CA ILE A 142 0.64 -0.64 5.57
C ILE A 142 -0.48 -0.34 4.58
N HIS A 143 -0.83 -1.35 3.78
CA HIS A 143 -1.93 -1.33 2.83
C HIS A 143 -2.67 -2.67 2.85
N ASP A 144 -3.99 -2.63 2.68
CA ASP A 144 -4.79 -3.86 2.57
C ASP A 144 -4.77 -4.33 1.12
N GLU A 145 -4.01 -5.38 0.87
CA GLU A 145 -3.81 -6.00 -0.45
C GLU A 145 -4.73 -7.20 -0.66
N SER A 146 -5.71 -7.44 0.23
CA SER A 146 -6.58 -8.63 0.18
C SER A 146 -7.47 -8.70 -1.07
N TYR A 147 -7.50 -7.66 -1.91
CA TYR A 147 -8.14 -7.69 -3.22
C TYR A 147 -7.29 -8.42 -4.27
N VAL A 148 -6.00 -8.64 -4.03
CA VAL A 148 -5.14 -9.47 -4.88
C VAL A 148 -5.57 -10.93 -4.69
N GLN A 149 -5.82 -11.62 -5.80
CA GLN A 149 -6.34 -12.99 -5.76
C GLN A 149 -5.19 -13.98 -5.93
N CYS A 150 -5.29 -15.11 -5.23
CA CYS A 150 -4.26 -16.15 -5.23
C CYS A 150 -4.77 -17.40 -5.96
N VAL A 151 -3.92 -17.98 -6.80
CA VAL A 151 -4.13 -19.27 -7.45
C VAL A 151 -3.05 -20.25 -6.99
N ALA A 152 -3.44 -21.48 -6.68
CA ALA A 152 -2.53 -22.57 -6.35
C ALA A 152 -2.40 -23.50 -7.55
N LEU A 153 -1.17 -23.86 -7.89
CA LEU A 153 -0.81 -24.84 -8.91
C LEU A 153 -0.16 -26.04 -8.22
N GLY A 154 -0.72 -27.23 -8.42
CA GLY A 154 -0.17 -28.49 -7.91
C GLY A 154 0.06 -29.49 -9.03
N GLY A 155 1.12 -30.28 -8.95
CA GLY A 155 1.52 -31.21 -10.01
C GLY A 155 3.01 -31.52 -9.92
N GLU A 156 3.57 -32.18 -10.94
CA GLU A 156 5.01 -32.34 -11.04
C GLU A 156 5.67 -30.97 -11.29
N ARG A 157 6.83 -30.74 -10.68
CA ARG A 157 7.56 -29.47 -10.81
C ARG A 157 7.82 -29.11 -12.28
N LYS A 158 8.18 -30.09 -13.10
CA LYS A 158 8.49 -29.89 -14.53
C LYS A 158 7.30 -29.37 -15.31
N ASP A 159 6.11 -29.93 -15.08
CA ASP A 159 4.88 -29.53 -15.77
C ASP A 159 4.48 -28.10 -15.40
N ILE A 160 4.66 -27.73 -14.12
CA ILE A 160 4.39 -26.36 -13.66
C ILE A 160 5.41 -25.37 -14.26
N GLU A 161 6.70 -25.73 -14.29
CA GLU A 161 7.75 -24.92 -14.94
C GLU A 161 7.49 -24.75 -16.44
N GLU A 162 7.05 -25.80 -17.15
CA GLU A 162 6.67 -25.72 -18.57
C GLU A 162 5.46 -24.81 -18.77
N LEU A 163 4.40 -24.96 -17.96
CA LEU A 163 3.20 -24.15 -18.04
C LEU A 163 3.50 -22.66 -17.79
N LEU A 164 4.23 -22.34 -16.72
CA LEU A 164 4.60 -20.97 -16.38
C LEU A 164 5.62 -20.40 -17.37
N GLY A 165 6.55 -21.23 -17.86
CA GLY A 165 7.56 -20.84 -18.84
C GLY A 165 6.96 -20.28 -20.13
N LYS A 166 5.82 -20.81 -20.58
CA LYS A 166 5.08 -20.31 -21.75
C LYS A 166 4.66 -18.84 -21.62
N PHE A 167 4.32 -18.39 -20.41
CA PHE A 167 3.77 -17.04 -20.18
C PHE A 167 4.77 -16.06 -19.57
N LEU A 168 5.79 -16.55 -18.87
CA LEU A 168 6.80 -15.74 -18.18
C LEU A 168 8.10 -15.58 -18.98
N GLY A 169 8.23 -16.25 -20.14
CA GLY A 169 9.46 -16.24 -20.94
C GLY A 169 10.58 -17.11 -20.34
N GLY A 170 10.19 -18.14 -19.60
CA GLY A 170 11.06 -18.99 -18.78
C GLY A 170 10.72 -18.90 -17.29
N CYS A 171 10.75 -20.03 -16.59
CA CYS A 171 10.46 -20.10 -15.16
C CYS A 171 11.28 -21.22 -14.52
N THR A 172 12.01 -20.91 -13.44
CA THR A 172 12.72 -21.91 -12.64
C THR A 172 12.25 -21.80 -11.19
N LEU A 173 11.60 -22.84 -10.69
CA LEU A 173 10.99 -22.84 -9.37
C LEU A 173 12.00 -23.28 -8.32
N SER A 174 12.48 -22.35 -7.51
CA SER A 174 13.33 -22.67 -6.36
C SER A 174 12.50 -22.70 -5.07
N PRO A 175 12.63 -23.74 -4.23
CA PRO A 175 11.96 -23.78 -2.93
C PRO A 175 12.34 -22.57 -2.07
N HIS A 176 11.38 -22.03 -1.31
CA HIS A 176 11.54 -20.89 -0.41
C HIS A 176 12.00 -19.57 -1.08
N VAL A 177 11.97 -19.52 -2.41
CA VAL A 177 12.19 -18.30 -3.20
C VAL A 177 10.83 -17.77 -3.63
N SER A 178 10.62 -16.48 -3.41
CA SER A 178 9.52 -15.77 -4.06
C SER A 178 10.06 -15.18 -5.35
N SER A 179 9.30 -15.28 -6.43
CA SER A 179 9.68 -14.72 -7.72
C SER A 179 8.62 -13.75 -8.19
N HIS A 180 9.04 -12.87 -9.09
CA HIS A 180 8.22 -11.84 -9.66
C HIS A 180 8.38 -11.88 -11.18
N GLY A 181 7.28 -11.79 -11.92
CA GLY A 181 7.33 -11.84 -13.37
C GLY A 181 6.18 -11.08 -14.01
N VAL A 182 6.35 -10.78 -15.30
CA VAL A 182 5.31 -10.19 -16.13
C VAL A 182 4.67 -11.31 -16.94
N PHE A 183 3.39 -11.58 -16.68
CA PHE A 183 2.61 -12.59 -17.38
C PHE A 183 2.17 -12.07 -18.75
N GLN A 184 2.72 -12.66 -19.81
CA GLN A 184 2.53 -12.24 -21.19
C GLN A 184 2.04 -13.38 -22.06
N THR A 185 1.25 -13.05 -23.07
CA THR A 185 0.98 -13.93 -24.22
C THR A 185 1.88 -13.50 -25.38
N GLU A 186 1.78 -14.19 -26.52
CA GLU A 186 2.50 -13.80 -27.73
C GLU A 186 2.18 -12.36 -28.18
N ASN A 187 0.94 -11.91 -27.96
CA ASN A 187 0.43 -10.65 -28.50
C ASN A 187 0.35 -9.52 -27.47
N GLU A 188 0.01 -9.83 -26.21
CA GLU A 188 -0.25 -8.80 -25.20
C GLU A 188 0.28 -9.16 -23.82
N THR A 189 0.61 -8.13 -23.05
CA THR A 189 0.87 -8.27 -21.61
C THR A 189 -0.45 -8.31 -20.84
N VAL A 190 -0.59 -9.27 -19.94
CA VAL A 190 -1.83 -9.51 -19.20
C VAL A 190 -1.74 -8.93 -17.79
N SER A 191 -0.72 -9.32 -17.02
CA SER A 191 -0.60 -8.89 -15.62
C SER A 191 0.82 -9.00 -15.06
N GLU A 192 1.08 -8.26 -13.99
CA GLU A 192 2.21 -8.48 -13.09
C GLU A 192 1.84 -9.58 -12.08
N VAL A 193 2.71 -10.59 -11.93
CA VAL A 193 2.44 -11.74 -11.06
C VAL A 193 3.59 -11.98 -10.09
N TYR A 194 3.23 -12.27 -8.84
CA TYR A 194 4.17 -12.73 -7.82
C TYR A 194 3.87 -14.17 -7.52
N PHE A 195 4.87 -15.02 -7.36
CA PHE A 195 4.65 -16.42 -7.04
C PHE A 195 5.73 -16.97 -6.13
N CYS A 196 5.44 -18.07 -5.44
CA CYS A 196 6.42 -18.78 -4.65
C CYS A 196 6.17 -20.29 -4.73
N TYR A 197 7.24 -21.08 -4.59
CA TYR A 197 7.18 -22.54 -4.61
C TYR A 197 7.50 -23.10 -3.21
N LEU A 198 6.54 -23.81 -2.63
CA LEU A 198 6.65 -24.49 -1.33
C LEU A 198 5.90 -25.82 -1.38
N GLU A 199 6.42 -26.88 -0.75
CA GLU A 199 5.74 -28.20 -0.63
C GLU A 199 5.17 -28.75 -1.96
N LYS A 200 5.90 -28.62 -3.07
CA LYS A 200 5.45 -29.07 -4.41
C LYS A 200 4.19 -28.35 -4.93
N GLN A 201 3.86 -27.19 -4.37
CA GLN A 201 2.81 -26.31 -4.85
C GLN A 201 3.37 -24.92 -5.15
N VAL A 202 2.84 -24.29 -6.20
CA VAL A 202 3.09 -22.87 -6.48
C VAL A 202 1.87 -22.07 -6.08
N TRP A 203 2.06 -21.06 -5.23
CA TRP A 203 1.06 -20.03 -5.01
C TRP A 203 1.43 -18.81 -5.82
N MET A 204 0.49 -18.33 -6.63
CA MET A 204 0.65 -17.17 -7.49
C MET A 204 -0.41 -16.12 -7.20
N TRP A 205 0.03 -14.90 -6.93
CA TRP A 205 -0.78 -13.71 -6.70
C TRP A 205 -0.92 -12.91 -7.97
N VAL A 206 -2.17 -12.69 -8.36
CA VAL A 206 -2.55 -11.91 -9.54
C VAL A 206 -3.52 -10.82 -9.09
N HIS A 207 -3.33 -9.63 -9.63
CA HIS A 207 -4.23 -8.53 -9.37
C HIS A 207 -5.65 -8.82 -9.87
N CYS A 208 -6.68 -8.48 -9.09
CA CYS A 208 -8.09 -8.82 -9.39
C CYS A 208 -8.60 -8.37 -10.76
N SER A 209 -8.09 -7.28 -11.31
CA SER A 209 -8.48 -6.79 -12.64
C SER A 209 -8.05 -7.70 -13.79
N ALA A 210 -7.05 -8.55 -13.60
CA ALA A 210 -6.56 -9.48 -14.62
C ALA A 210 -6.67 -10.95 -14.19
N PHE A 211 -7.20 -11.22 -13.00
CA PHE A 211 -7.28 -12.57 -12.44
C PHE A 211 -8.12 -13.52 -13.31
N SER A 212 -9.25 -13.05 -13.86
CA SER A 212 -10.07 -13.88 -14.76
C SER A 212 -9.27 -14.33 -15.97
N ASP A 213 -8.57 -13.39 -16.59
CA ASP A 213 -7.83 -13.63 -17.84
C ASP A 213 -6.66 -14.57 -17.60
N VAL A 214 -5.85 -14.32 -16.55
CA VAL A 214 -4.75 -15.21 -16.17
C VAL A 214 -5.25 -16.60 -15.78
N PHE A 215 -6.34 -16.70 -15.01
CA PHE A 215 -6.90 -17.98 -14.60
C PHE A 215 -7.36 -18.80 -15.81
N HIS A 216 -8.07 -18.18 -16.76
CA HIS A 216 -8.51 -18.85 -17.99
C HIS A 216 -7.34 -19.28 -18.87
N LEU A 217 -6.30 -18.45 -18.99
CA LEU A 217 -5.09 -18.80 -19.75
C LEU A 217 -4.37 -20.01 -19.16
N LEU A 218 -4.24 -20.08 -17.84
CA LEU A 218 -3.63 -21.24 -17.18
C LEU A 218 -4.51 -22.48 -17.32
N ASP A 219 -5.83 -22.35 -17.11
CA ASP A 219 -6.76 -23.48 -17.14
C ASP A 219 -6.89 -24.10 -18.53
N ASN A 220 -6.83 -23.28 -19.59
CA ASN A 220 -6.85 -23.74 -20.97
C ASN A 220 -5.55 -24.43 -21.42
N ASN A 221 -4.41 -24.12 -20.76
CA ASN A 221 -3.09 -24.62 -21.15
C ASN A 221 -2.52 -25.67 -20.19
N LYS A 222 -3.28 -26.06 -19.15
CA LYS A 222 -2.82 -27.04 -18.15
C LYS A 222 -2.64 -28.41 -18.81
N LYS A 223 -1.50 -29.05 -18.52
CA LYS A 223 -1.24 -30.46 -18.78
C LYS A 223 -0.84 -31.06 -17.45
N ASP A 224 -1.66 -31.94 -16.89
CA ASP A 224 -1.42 -32.62 -15.59
C ASP A 224 -1.21 -31.70 -14.36
N VAL A 225 -1.37 -30.39 -14.52
CA VAL A 225 -1.34 -29.39 -13.46
C VAL A 225 -2.74 -29.12 -12.93
N HIS A 226 -2.91 -29.28 -11.63
CA HIS A 226 -4.13 -28.97 -10.89
C HIS A 226 -4.13 -27.50 -10.49
N ILE A 227 -5.17 -26.78 -10.88
CA ILE A 227 -5.30 -25.34 -10.63
C ILE A 227 -6.47 -25.09 -9.69
N ARG A 228 -6.23 -24.38 -8.57
CA ARG A 228 -7.25 -24.07 -7.57
C ARG A 228 -7.23 -22.59 -7.19
N LYS A 229 -8.41 -21.98 -7.08
CA LYS A 229 -8.54 -20.60 -6.57
C LYS A 229 -8.47 -20.60 -5.05
N ILE A 230 -7.67 -19.72 -4.47
CA ILE A 230 -7.54 -19.58 -3.03
C ILE A 230 -8.35 -18.36 -2.56
N GLN A 231 -9.46 -18.58 -1.86
CA GLN A 231 -10.37 -17.51 -1.43
C GLN A 231 -10.26 -17.15 0.06
N ALA A 232 -9.78 -18.07 0.90
CA ALA A 232 -9.78 -17.93 2.36
C ALA A 232 -8.46 -17.34 2.93
N VAL A 233 -7.90 -16.32 2.30
CA VAL A 233 -6.68 -15.62 2.79
C VAL A 233 -6.85 -14.10 2.70
N SER A 234 -6.21 -13.40 3.63
CA SER A 234 -6.06 -11.93 3.62
C SER A 234 -4.60 -11.57 3.50
N GLN A 235 -4.31 -10.49 2.79
CA GLN A 235 -2.95 -10.02 2.53
C GLN A 235 -2.78 -8.58 2.99
N ILE A 236 -1.74 -8.32 3.79
CA ILE A 236 -1.36 -6.99 4.25
C ILE A 236 0.02 -6.67 3.70
N GLY A 237 0.12 -5.63 2.89
CA GLY A 237 1.40 -5.13 2.39
C GLY A 237 2.03 -4.15 3.37
N LEU A 238 3.32 -4.32 3.67
CA LEU A 238 4.14 -3.41 4.45
C LEU A 238 5.21 -2.80 3.53
N TYR A 239 5.31 -1.47 3.58
CA TYR A 239 6.13 -0.66 2.71
C TYR A 239 7.02 0.27 3.53
N GLY A 240 8.31 0.35 3.19
CA GLY A 240 9.25 1.29 3.79
C GLY A 240 10.48 0.61 4.39
N PRO A 241 11.53 1.38 4.72
CA PRO A 241 12.81 0.85 5.17
C PRO A 241 12.74 0.08 6.50
N ASN A 242 11.82 0.43 7.40
CA ASN A 242 11.68 -0.21 8.72
C ASN A 242 10.50 -1.20 8.75
N ALA A 243 10.10 -1.73 7.59
CA ALA A 243 8.96 -2.65 7.52
C ALA A 243 9.22 -3.97 8.25
N ASP A 244 10.46 -4.45 8.25
CA ASP A 244 10.93 -5.62 8.99
C ASP A 244 10.78 -5.45 10.52
N GLU A 245 11.21 -4.32 11.08
CA GLU A 245 11.09 -4.03 12.50
C GLU A 245 9.62 -3.99 12.93
N ARG A 246 8.77 -3.34 12.13
CA ARG A 246 7.32 -3.30 12.38
C ARG A 246 6.68 -4.67 12.22
N LEU A 247 7.17 -5.49 11.29
CA LEU A 247 6.72 -6.86 11.12
C LEU A 247 7.02 -7.70 12.37
N CYS A 248 8.27 -7.75 12.82
CA CYS A 248 8.68 -8.48 14.04
C CYS A 248 7.99 -7.95 15.30
N SER A 249 7.54 -6.69 15.31
CA SER A 249 6.82 -6.13 16.44
C SER A 249 5.39 -6.68 16.61
N VAL A 250 4.82 -7.28 15.55
CA VAL A 250 3.45 -7.79 15.51
C VAL A 250 3.42 -9.30 15.31
N VAL A 251 4.19 -9.80 14.35
CA VAL A 251 4.26 -11.23 14.02
C VAL A 251 5.34 -11.86 14.90
N ARG A 252 4.88 -12.64 15.88
CA ARG A 252 5.74 -13.40 16.79
C ARG A 252 5.76 -14.85 16.35
N LEU A 253 6.86 -15.28 15.75
CA LEU A 253 6.98 -16.61 15.17
C LEU A 253 7.08 -17.67 16.27
N ALA A 254 6.40 -18.79 16.05
CA ALA A 254 6.38 -19.90 16.99
C ALA A 254 6.56 -21.23 16.27
N ASP A 255 7.14 -22.21 16.96
CA ASP A 255 7.16 -23.59 16.51
C ASP A 255 5.78 -24.26 16.63
N ARG A 256 5.70 -25.55 16.28
CA ARG A 256 4.45 -26.34 16.39
C ARG A 256 3.97 -26.52 17.84
N GLN A 257 4.87 -26.41 18.81
CA GLN A 257 4.58 -26.55 20.23
C GLN A 257 4.21 -25.20 20.89
N GLY A 258 4.34 -24.09 20.16
CA GLY A 258 4.03 -22.74 20.62
C GLY A 258 5.22 -22.01 21.27
N HIS A 259 6.45 -22.53 21.15
CA HIS A 259 7.65 -21.84 21.60
C HIS A 259 7.98 -20.68 20.68
N VAL A 260 8.11 -19.49 21.25
CA VAL A 260 8.27 -18.23 20.51
C VAL A 260 9.75 -17.89 20.40
N LEU A 261 10.18 -17.49 19.20
CA LEU A 261 11.53 -17.00 18.95
C LEU A 261 11.82 -15.70 19.72
N SER A 262 13.08 -15.49 20.10
CA SER A 262 13.50 -14.18 20.57
C SER A 262 13.44 -13.15 19.44
N LYS A 263 13.23 -11.87 19.77
CA LYS A 263 13.22 -10.79 18.78
C LYS A 263 14.50 -10.73 17.93
N LYS A 264 15.65 -11.07 18.54
CA LYS A 264 16.95 -11.04 17.88
C LYS A 264 17.02 -12.12 16.82
N GLU A 265 16.60 -13.34 17.16
CA GLU A 265 16.51 -14.46 16.24
C GLU A 265 15.48 -14.20 15.13
N GLU A 266 14.31 -13.62 15.45
CA GLU A 266 13.31 -13.24 14.43
C GLU A 266 13.89 -12.26 13.40
N LYS A 267 14.63 -11.25 13.87
CA LYS A 267 15.24 -10.24 13.00
C LYS A 267 16.39 -10.82 12.19
N GLU A 268 17.27 -11.61 12.80
CA GLU A 268 18.34 -12.32 12.11
C GLU A 268 17.76 -13.30 11.07
N PHE A 269 16.68 -14.00 11.39
CA PHE A 269 15.99 -14.90 10.49
C PHE A 269 15.38 -14.17 9.27
N LEU A 270 14.71 -13.04 9.48
CA LEU A 270 14.10 -12.27 8.38
C LEU A 270 15.12 -11.49 7.54
N SER A 271 16.24 -11.08 8.15
CA SER A 271 17.32 -10.36 7.46
C SER A 271 18.33 -11.28 6.76
N SER A 272 18.60 -12.47 7.29
CA SER A 272 19.52 -13.45 6.70
C SER A 272 19.01 -14.03 5.38
N LYS A 273 17.69 -14.01 5.15
CA LYS A 273 17.11 -14.45 3.89
C LYS A 273 17.41 -13.45 2.77
N LYS A 274 17.87 -13.99 1.63
CA LYS A 274 18.13 -13.27 0.38
C LYS A 274 16.93 -12.38 0.00
N GLN A 275 17.20 -11.35 -0.80
CA GLN A 275 16.14 -10.64 -1.52
C GLN A 275 15.26 -11.66 -2.22
N GLU A 276 13.94 -11.43 -2.20
CA GLU A 276 12.95 -12.30 -2.85
C GLU A 276 12.83 -13.71 -2.23
N SER A 277 12.58 -13.74 -0.92
CA SER A 277 12.37 -14.98 -0.17
C SER A 277 10.94 -15.12 0.34
N VAL A 278 10.50 -16.37 0.50
CA VAL A 278 9.26 -16.70 1.21
C VAL A 278 9.56 -17.43 2.51
N PHE A 279 8.72 -17.18 3.50
CA PHE A 279 8.67 -17.95 4.73
C PHE A 279 7.22 -18.34 5.01
N ALA A 280 6.96 -19.63 5.22
CA ALA A 280 5.71 -20.12 5.76
C ALA A 280 5.99 -20.69 7.16
N GLY A 281 5.14 -20.37 8.12
CA GLY A 281 5.32 -20.83 9.48
C GLY A 281 4.08 -20.56 10.32
N ARG A 282 4.26 -20.62 11.64
CA ARG A 282 3.19 -20.31 12.60
C ARG A 282 3.58 -19.10 13.45
N CYS A 283 2.58 -18.38 13.93
CA CYS A 283 2.77 -17.27 14.85
C CYS A 283 1.73 -17.28 15.96
N ILE A 284 2.06 -16.74 17.13
CA ILE A 284 1.07 -16.57 18.19
C ILE A 284 0.06 -15.47 17.81
N ASP A 285 -1.13 -15.51 18.40
CA ASP A 285 -2.13 -14.45 18.22
C ASP A 285 -1.51 -13.08 18.58
N PRO A 286 -1.39 -12.14 17.61
CA PRO A 286 -0.70 -10.87 17.82
C PRO A 286 -1.40 -9.97 18.84
N ARG A 287 -2.64 -10.30 19.24
CA ARG A 287 -3.36 -9.60 20.32
C ARG A 287 -2.75 -9.90 21.68
N LEU A 288 -2.10 -11.04 21.89
CA LEU A 288 -1.49 -11.36 23.19
C LEU A 288 -0.39 -10.35 23.57
N GLY A 289 0.36 -9.87 22.58
CA GLY A 289 1.39 -8.83 22.76
C GLY A 289 0.87 -7.42 23.06
N PHE A 290 -0.44 -7.20 23.18
CA PHE A 290 -0.99 -5.87 23.47
C PHE A 290 -0.97 -5.54 24.98
N PRO A 291 -0.58 -4.32 25.40
CA PRO A 291 -0.22 -3.18 24.58
C PRO A 291 1.18 -3.34 23.98
N MET A 292 1.27 -3.11 22.67
CA MET A 292 2.53 -3.27 21.97
C MET A 292 3.41 -2.04 22.17
N TYR A 293 4.01 -1.95 23.36
CA TYR A 293 5.14 -1.08 23.59
C TYR A 293 6.40 -1.82 23.15
N SER A 294 7.34 -1.11 22.52
CA SER A 294 8.67 -1.67 22.28
C SER A 294 9.35 -1.84 23.64
N SER A 295 9.09 -2.95 24.32
CA SER A 295 9.81 -3.38 25.52
C SER A 295 10.51 -4.69 25.19
N ASP A 296 11.82 -4.72 25.43
CA ASP A 296 12.78 -5.77 25.08
C ASP A 296 12.87 -6.88 26.13
N HIS A 297 11.75 -7.35 26.66
CA HIS A 297 11.77 -8.22 27.84
C HIS A 297 10.99 -9.52 27.65
N GLY A 298 11.21 -10.20 26.53
CA GLY A 298 10.84 -11.61 26.40
C GLY A 298 12.09 -12.41 26.15
N GLU A 299 12.53 -13.20 27.13
CA GLU A 299 13.45 -14.31 26.88
C GLU A 299 12.72 -15.29 25.94
N GLY A 300 13.14 -15.30 24.68
CA GLY A 300 12.69 -16.32 23.72
C GLY A 300 13.37 -17.64 24.03
N GLN A 301 12.72 -18.74 23.68
CA GLN A 301 13.34 -20.06 23.70
C GLN A 301 13.78 -20.42 22.29
N ALA A 302 14.82 -21.25 22.16
CA ALA A 302 15.29 -21.72 20.87
C ALA A 302 14.18 -22.53 20.19
N ALA A 303 13.57 -21.98 19.14
CA ALA A 303 12.54 -22.65 18.36
C ALA A 303 13.18 -23.37 17.16
N HIS A 304 12.96 -24.68 17.04
CA HIS A 304 13.43 -25.50 15.94
C HIS A 304 12.28 -25.81 14.96
N GLY A 305 12.57 -25.93 13.66
CA GLY A 305 11.57 -26.34 12.66
C GLY A 305 10.47 -25.30 12.41
N LEU A 306 10.85 -24.04 12.23
CA LEU A 306 9.93 -22.91 12.01
C LEU A 306 9.24 -22.94 10.64
N ASP A 307 9.85 -23.60 9.65
CA ASP A 307 9.28 -23.72 8.33
C ASP A 307 8.11 -24.71 8.38
N ASP A 308 6.91 -24.18 8.25
CA ASP A 308 5.66 -24.93 8.33
C ASP A 308 4.67 -24.37 7.30
N SER A 309 4.44 -25.14 6.24
CA SER A 309 3.54 -24.75 5.15
C SER A 309 2.07 -25.03 5.47
N SER A 310 1.71 -25.06 6.75
CA SER A 310 0.32 -25.26 7.22
C SER A 310 -0.67 -24.25 6.65
N ILE A 311 -0.19 -23.04 6.32
CA ILE A 311 -0.98 -22.03 5.60
C ILE A 311 -1.47 -22.51 4.23
N MET A 312 -0.80 -23.49 3.62
CA MET A 312 -1.18 -24.03 2.32
C MET A 312 -2.36 -25.01 2.38
N SER A 313 -2.52 -25.72 3.50
CA SER A 313 -3.69 -26.58 3.75
C SER A 313 -4.95 -25.73 3.94
N GLU A 314 -6.06 -26.15 3.33
CA GLU A 314 -7.35 -25.52 3.53
C GLU A 314 -7.96 -25.88 4.90
N GLU A 315 -7.74 -27.11 5.34
CA GLU A 315 -8.23 -27.65 6.60
C GLU A 315 -7.65 -26.89 7.80
N LEU A 316 -6.33 -26.71 7.83
CA LEU A 316 -5.65 -26.00 8.92
C LEU A 316 -6.01 -24.51 8.97
N ARG A 317 -6.26 -23.88 7.82
CA ARG A 317 -6.75 -22.50 7.76
C ARG A 317 -8.16 -22.37 8.33
N ARG A 318 -9.04 -23.32 8.02
CA ARG A 318 -10.41 -23.37 8.57
C ARG A 318 -10.39 -23.61 10.08
N GLU A 319 -9.59 -24.58 10.52
CA GLU A 319 -9.42 -24.91 11.93
C GLU A 319 -8.91 -23.71 12.76
N SER A 320 -7.89 -23.00 12.26
CA SER A 320 -7.36 -21.79 12.93
C SER A 320 -8.42 -20.69 13.07
N LYS A 321 -9.36 -20.58 12.13
CA LYS A 321 -10.47 -19.62 12.20
C LYS A 321 -11.52 -20.04 13.22
N GLU A 322 -11.83 -21.34 13.29
CA GLU A 322 -12.84 -21.89 14.20
C GLU A 322 -12.38 -21.86 15.66
N LYS A 323 -11.11 -22.19 15.92
CA LYS A 323 -10.49 -22.16 17.25
C LYS A 323 -10.14 -20.76 17.76
N LYS A 324 -10.38 -19.73 16.95
CA LYS A 324 -9.99 -18.36 17.27
C LYS A 324 -10.71 -17.82 18.50
N THR A 325 -9.93 -17.46 19.52
CA THR A 325 -10.44 -16.83 20.74
C THR A 325 -11.12 -15.48 20.46
N SER A 326 -12.25 -15.24 21.10
CA SER A 326 -13.01 -14.00 20.93
C SER A 326 -12.25 -12.78 21.51
N GLU A 327 -12.48 -11.60 20.92
CA GLU A 327 -11.88 -10.35 21.43
C GLU A 327 -12.30 -10.05 22.88
N GLY A 328 -13.54 -10.41 23.25
CA GLY A 328 -14.07 -10.20 24.60
C GLY A 328 -13.35 -11.02 25.65
N GLU A 329 -13.04 -12.28 25.33
CA GLU A 329 -12.31 -13.18 26.22
C GLU A 329 -10.86 -12.76 26.44
N ILE A 330 -10.15 -12.36 25.38
CA ILE A 330 -8.80 -11.78 25.50
C ILE A 330 -8.82 -10.53 26.37
N ASN A 331 -9.82 -9.65 26.22
CA ASN A 331 -9.93 -8.45 27.05
C ASN A 331 -10.23 -8.78 28.52
N LYS A 332 -11.07 -9.79 28.80
CA LYS A 332 -11.29 -10.29 30.17
C LYS A 332 -10.00 -10.86 30.77
N ARG A 333 -9.18 -11.53 29.95
CA ARG A 333 -7.86 -12.04 30.38
C ARG A 333 -6.93 -10.89 30.75
N ARG A 334 -6.87 -9.83 29.93
CA ARG A 334 -6.09 -8.61 30.24
C ARG A 334 -6.59 -7.86 31.47
N GLU A 335 -7.90 -7.84 31.71
CA GLU A 335 -8.48 -7.22 32.92
C GLU A 335 -8.04 -7.93 34.19
N LYS A 336 -7.75 -9.24 34.11
CA LYS A 336 -7.22 -10.05 35.21
C LYS A 336 -5.69 -10.01 35.36
N ASN A 337 -4.96 -9.29 34.50
CA ASN A 337 -3.51 -9.16 34.67
C ASN A 337 -3.20 -8.39 35.95
N GLU A 338 -2.27 -8.92 36.76
CA GLU A 338 -1.84 -8.31 38.00
C GLU A 338 -1.15 -6.96 37.78
N VAL A 339 -0.31 -6.87 36.74
CA VAL A 339 0.43 -5.67 36.38
C VAL A 339 -0.26 -4.95 35.21
N PRO A 340 -0.77 -3.72 35.40
CA PRO A 340 -1.36 -2.95 34.31
C PRO A 340 -0.33 -2.63 33.21
N GLY A 341 -0.68 -2.94 31.96
CA GLY A 341 0.14 -2.57 30.80
C GLY A 341 1.15 -3.63 30.36
N THR A 342 1.19 -4.80 31.00
CA THR A 342 1.93 -5.95 30.48
C THR A 342 1.12 -6.71 29.43
N GLY A 343 1.81 -7.35 28.49
CA GLY A 343 1.21 -8.28 27.54
C GLY A 343 0.73 -9.57 28.21
N LEU A 344 -0.05 -10.35 27.49
CA LEU A 344 -0.45 -11.69 27.91
C LEU A 344 0.62 -12.71 27.49
N SER A 345 0.97 -13.63 28.38
CA SER A 345 1.77 -14.81 28.02
C SER A 345 0.93 -15.79 27.21
N TYR A 346 1.60 -16.53 26.32
CA TYR A 346 1.02 -17.66 25.60
C TYR A 346 0.68 -18.79 26.57
N ARG A 347 -0.41 -19.51 26.31
CA ARG A 347 -0.86 -20.67 27.10
C ARG A 347 -1.04 -21.86 26.16
N ALA A 348 -0.94 -23.09 26.67
CA ALA A 348 -1.13 -24.31 25.87
C ALA A 348 -2.51 -24.41 25.16
N GLY A 349 -3.53 -23.68 25.65
CA GLY A 349 -4.84 -23.60 25.00
C GLY A 349 -5.00 -22.45 23.99
N ASP A 350 -3.99 -21.60 23.81
CA ASP A 350 -4.00 -20.52 22.82
C ASP A 350 -3.61 -21.10 21.44
N GLU A 351 -4.38 -20.77 20.40
CA GLU A 351 -4.12 -21.26 19.04
C GLU A 351 -2.93 -20.53 18.39
N THR A 352 -2.13 -21.27 17.62
CA THR A 352 -1.11 -20.70 16.73
C THR A 352 -1.69 -20.46 15.34
N VAL A 353 -1.38 -19.31 14.74
CA VAL A 353 -1.92 -18.88 13.45
C VAL A 353 -0.94 -19.24 12.35
N PRO A 354 -1.34 -20.02 11.33
CA PRO A 354 -0.49 -20.25 10.17
C PRO A 354 -0.33 -18.92 9.42
N VAL A 355 0.89 -18.57 9.02
CA VAL A 355 1.23 -17.31 8.38
C VAL A 355 2.25 -17.54 7.27
N MET A 356 2.15 -16.74 6.21
CA MET A 356 3.18 -16.66 5.19
C MET A 356 3.66 -15.22 5.02
N ILE A 357 4.97 -15.05 4.97
CA ILE A 357 5.64 -13.77 4.79
C ILE A 357 6.38 -13.83 3.45
N LEU A 358 5.97 -12.97 2.52
CA LEU A 358 6.64 -12.79 1.23
C LEU A 358 7.51 -11.55 1.30
N LYS A 359 8.82 -11.73 1.18
CA LYS A 359 9.78 -10.63 1.06
C LYS A 359 9.97 -10.35 -0.42
N LYS A 360 9.49 -9.21 -0.91
CA LYS A 360 9.53 -8.84 -2.33
C LYS A 360 10.48 -7.66 -2.55
N GLY A 361 11.09 -7.59 -3.73
CA GLY A 361 11.76 -6.37 -4.17
C GLY A 361 10.78 -5.20 -4.27
N PHE A 362 11.25 -4.00 -3.94
CA PHE A 362 10.51 -2.75 -4.13
C PHE A 362 11.45 -1.66 -4.64
N GLY A 363 11.86 -1.80 -5.89
CA GLY A 363 12.96 -1.02 -6.48
C GLY A 363 14.33 -1.61 -6.13
N SER A 364 15.41 -0.90 -6.45
CA SER A 364 16.77 -1.45 -6.35
C SER A 364 17.32 -1.58 -4.92
N THR A 365 16.77 -0.83 -3.97
CA THR A 365 17.37 -0.67 -2.62
C THR A 365 16.40 -0.90 -1.48
N ARG A 366 15.12 -1.15 -1.77
CA ARG A 366 14.08 -1.26 -0.74
C ARG A 366 13.36 -2.58 -0.87
N GLU A 367 12.97 -3.08 0.29
CA GLU A 367 12.21 -4.31 0.43
C GLU A 367 10.77 -3.95 0.77
N ARG A 368 9.84 -4.81 0.35
CA ARG A 368 8.46 -4.79 0.82
C ARG A 368 8.08 -6.16 1.33
N PHE A 369 7.22 -6.22 2.33
CA PHE A 369 6.73 -7.47 2.89
C PHE A 369 5.25 -7.61 2.61
N SER A 370 4.79 -8.78 2.18
CA SER A 370 3.37 -9.12 2.16
C SER A 370 3.11 -10.22 3.19
N VAL A 371 2.29 -9.91 4.19
CA VAL A 371 1.87 -10.86 5.23
C VAL A 371 0.54 -11.46 4.80
N VAL A 372 0.55 -12.77 4.57
CA VAL A 372 -0.61 -13.57 4.19
C VAL A 372 -1.08 -14.36 5.40
N VAL A 373 -2.35 -14.19 5.77
CA VAL A 373 -2.98 -14.84 6.91
C VAL A 373 -4.31 -15.46 6.51
N PRO A 374 -4.83 -16.47 7.23
CA PRO A 374 -6.13 -17.06 6.95
C PRO A 374 -7.25 -16.02 7.10
N ALA A 375 -8.32 -16.22 6.33
CA ALA A 375 -9.51 -15.40 6.46
C ALA A 375 -10.07 -15.42 7.90
N GLY A 376 -10.44 -14.25 8.41
CA GLY A 376 -10.84 -14.02 9.79
C GLY A 376 -9.72 -13.46 10.67
N TRP A 377 -8.46 -13.66 10.31
CA TRP A 377 -7.31 -13.08 11.01
C TRP A 377 -6.88 -11.72 10.46
N GLY A 378 -7.24 -11.35 9.23
CA GLY A 378 -6.80 -10.11 8.57
C GLY A 378 -7.05 -8.86 9.41
N MET A 379 -8.26 -8.71 9.95
CA MET A 379 -8.62 -7.56 10.80
C MET A 379 -7.89 -7.54 12.16
N VAL A 380 -7.45 -8.71 12.67
CA VAL A 380 -6.67 -8.79 13.91
C VAL A 380 -5.27 -8.23 13.68
N PHE A 381 -4.56 -8.75 12.67
CA PHE A 381 -3.23 -8.27 12.30
C PHE A 381 -3.28 -6.78 11.91
N TRP A 382 -4.27 -6.38 11.12
CA TRP A 382 -4.47 -4.98 10.73
C TRP A 382 -4.54 -4.04 11.93
N ARG A 383 -5.36 -4.37 12.94
CA ARG A 383 -5.46 -3.56 14.16
C ARG A 383 -4.14 -3.49 14.90
N CYS A 384 -3.44 -4.62 15.03
CA CYS A 384 -2.15 -4.65 15.69
C CYS A 384 -1.17 -3.69 15.01
N PHE A 385 -0.99 -3.78 13.70
CA PHE A 385 -0.13 -2.83 12.96
C PHE A 385 -0.55 -1.37 13.18
N VAL A 386 -1.85 -1.05 13.14
CA VAL A 386 -2.35 0.31 13.43
C VAL A 386 -1.95 0.80 14.84
N TYR A 387 -1.94 -0.08 15.83
CA TYR A 387 -1.51 0.27 17.19
C TYR A 387 -0.01 0.51 17.32
N GLN A 388 0.82 -0.12 16.47
CA GLN A 388 2.26 0.20 16.30
C GLN A 388 2.50 1.57 15.66
N ARG A 389 1.43 2.31 15.33
CA ARG A 389 1.48 3.63 14.70
C ARG A 389 2.19 3.62 13.35
N VAL A 390 2.12 2.52 12.61
CA VAL A 390 2.50 2.51 11.19
C VAL A 390 1.64 3.49 10.38
N GLY A 391 2.14 3.92 9.21
CA GLY A 391 1.32 4.65 8.23
C GLY A 391 0.23 3.75 7.69
N VAL A 392 -0.95 4.29 7.39
CA VAL A 392 -2.01 3.52 6.71
C VAL A 392 -2.28 4.18 5.39
N CYS A 393 -2.13 3.41 4.31
CA CYS A 393 -2.23 3.87 2.93
C CYS A 393 -3.48 3.31 2.26
N GLY A 394 -4.21 4.18 1.56
CA GLY A 394 -5.16 3.75 0.53
C GLY A 394 -4.48 3.59 -0.83
N GLN A 395 -5.26 3.22 -1.85
CA GLN A 395 -4.76 3.00 -3.21
C GLN A 395 -3.98 4.19 -3.78
N ARG A 396 -4.47 5.41 -3.54
CA ARG A 396 -3.80 6.64 -4.02
C ARG A 396 -2.47 6.87 -3.33
N ASP A 397 -2.38 6.52 -2.04
CA ASP A 397 -1.17 6.73 -1.25
C ASP A 397 -0.07 5.74 -1.69
N ILE A 398 -0.42 4.48 -2.00
CA ILE A 398 0.52 3.48 -2.56
C ILE A 398 0.96 3.86 -3.98
N ARG A 399 0.03 4.31 -4.85
CA ARG A 399 0.38 4.81 -6.18
C ARG A 399 1.36 5.99 -6.12
N GLN A 400 1.16 6.92 -5.17
CA GLN A 400 2.10 8.02 -4.95
C GLN A 400 3.46 7.52 -4.44
N LEU A 401 3.49 6.55 -3.53
CA LEU A 401 4.74 5.98 -3.03
C LEU A 401 5.53 5.32 -4.17
N GLY A 402 4.85 4.58 -5.06
CA GLY A 402 5.43 4.03 -6.29
C GLY A 402 6.02 5.13 -7.18
N LEU A 403 5.26 6.21 -7.42
CA LEU A 403 5.73 7.37 -8.18
C LEU A 403 6.98 8.00 -7.56
N GLU A 404 7.05 8.23 -6.25
CA GLU A 404 8.26 8.79 -5.63
C GLU A 404 9.48 7.88 -5.80
N LEU A 405 9.28 6.56 -5.89
CA LEU A 405 10.34 5.56 -6.04
C LEU A 405 10.65 5.20 -7.50
N GLY A 406 9.89 5.71 -8.45
CA GLY A 406 10.01 5.37 -9.87
C GLY A 406 9.52 3.95 -10.21
N ILE A 407 8.65 3.36 -9.38
CA ILE A 407 8.17 1.98 -9.55
C ILE A 407 6.76 2.03 -10.17
N PRO A 408 6.55 1.48 -11.38
CA PRO A 408 5.21 1.40 -11.97
C PRO A 408 4.31 0.51 -11.12
N GLN A 409 3.02 0.83 -11.09
CA GLN A 409 2.02 0.07 -10.32
C GLN A 409 0.95 -0.50 -11.26
N PHE A 410 0.81 -1.82 -11.28
CA PHE A 410 -0.31 -2.48 -11.95
C PHE A 410 -1.63 -2.17 -11.20
N PRO A 411 -2.76 -1.92 -11.89
CA PRO A 411 -2.97 -1.86 -13.34
C PRO A 411 -2.82 -0.43 -13.94
N PHE A 412 -2.38 0.55 -13.17
CA PHE A 412 -2.43 1.96 -13.58
C PHE A 412 -1.39 2.32 -14.63
N ASP A 413 -0.13 1.93 -14.38
CA ASP A 413 0.99 2.32 -15.22
C ASP A 413 1.22 1.35 -16.39
N TYR A 414 0.71 0.12 -16.30
CA TYR A 414 0.88 -0.94 -17.28
C TYR A 414 0.03 -0.70 -18.54
N ALA A 415 0.38 0.35 -19.27
CA ALA A 415 -0.24 0.73 -20.53
C ALA A 415 -0.14 -0.42 -21.54
N GLY A 416 -1.20 -0.59 -22.33
CA GLY A 416 -1.31 -1.69 -23.29
C GLY A 416 -1.90 -2.98 -22.72
N THR A 417 -2.11 -3.07 -21.41
CA THR A 417 -2.86 -4.18 -20.81
C THR A 417 -4.36 -3.93 -20.84
N LYS A 418 -5.17 -4.99 -20.97
CA LYS A 418 -6.64 -4.89 -20.88
C LYS A 418 -7.09 -4.23 -19.57
N ALA A 419 -6.46 -4.58 -18.45
CA ALA A 419 -6.76 -4.01 -17.14
C ALA A 419 -6.56 -2.48 -17.09
N GLN A 420 -5.49 -1.98 -17.70
CA GLN A 420 -5.21 -0.54 -17.76
C GLN A 420 -6.21 0.19 -18.66
N GLN A 421 -6.64 -0.43 -19.75
CA GLN A 421 -7.64 0.14 -20.64
C GLN A 421 -9.01 0.25 -19.99
N GLU A 422 -9.45 -0.78 -19.25
CA GLU A 422 -10.69 -0.74 -18.48
C GLU A 422 -10.65 0.36 -17.42
N TYR A 423 -9.53 0.47 -16.69
CA TYR A 423 -9.32 1.56 -15.73
C TYR A 423 -9.37 2.93 -16.40
N THR A 424 -8.65 3.11 -17.51
CA THR A 424 -8.59 4.39 -18.22
C THR A 424 -9.94 4.77 -18.82
N SER A 425 -10.69 3.82 -19.36
CA SER A 425 -12.04 4.05 -19.91
C SER A 425 -13.01 4.54 -18.84
N ARG A 426 -12.92 3.96 -17.63
CA ARG A 426 -13.66 4.44 -16.47
C ARG A 426 -13.23 5.85 -16.05
N GLU A 427 -11.93 6.11 -15.93
CA GLU A 427 -11.43 7.44 -15.53
C GLU A 427 -11.75 8.51 -16.59
N LYS A 428 -11.76 8.13 -17.88
CA LYS A 428 -12.25 8.96 -18.99
C LYS A 428 -13.69 9.38 -18.77
N ALA A 429 -14.61 8.41 -18.57
CA ALA A 429 -16.02 8.72 -18.35
C ALA A 429 -16.23 9.63 -17.12
N LEU A 430 -15.49 9.38 -16.03
CA LEU A 430 -15.54 10.23 -14.83
C LEU A 430 -15.00 11.64 -15.08
N SER A 431 -13.95 11.78 -15.88
CA SER A 431 -13.33 13.07 -16.18
C SER A 431 -14.16 13.88 -17.18
N GLU A 432 -14.72 13.23 -18.20
CA GLU A 432 -15.67 13.84 -19.13
C GLU A 432 -16.93 14.30 -18.41
N GLY A 433 -17.51 13.47 -17.54
CA GLY A 433 -18.65 13.86 -16.70
C GLY A 433 -18.35 15.08 -15.81
N LYS A 434 -17.15 15.15 -15.23
CA LYS A 434 -16.70 16.31 -14.44
C LYS A 434 -16.53 17.57 -15.30
N GLU A 435 -15.99 17.46 -16.52
CA GLU A 435 -15.86 18.60 -17.44
C GLU A 435 -17.22 19.06 -17.96
N LEU A 436 -18.13 18.14 -18.28
CA LEU A 436 -19.50 18.45 -18.69
C LEU A 436 -20.33 19.10 -17.58
N SER A 437 -20.04 18.77 -16.32
CA SER A 437 -20.66 19.42 -15.16
C SER A 437 -20.22 20.87 -14.98
N LYS A 438 -19.13 21.31 -15.63
CA LYS A 438 -18.68 22.70 -15.59
C LYS A 438 -19.39 23.52 -16.67
N PRO A 439 -19.74 24.79 -16.39
CA PRO A 439 -20.29 25.66 -17.42
C PRO A 439 -19.26 25.91 -18.55
N PRO A 440 -19.71 26.23 -19.79
CA PRO A 440 -18.83 26.35 -20.96
C PRO A 440 -17.61 27.27 -20.80
N GLY A 441 -17.71 28.35 -20.03
CA GLY A 441 -16.61 29.27 -19.76
C GLY A 441 -15.62 28.82 -18.67
N LYS A 442 -15.85 27.68 -18.01
CA LYS A 442 -14.99 27.13 -16.94
C LYS A 442 -14.41 25.75 -17.28
N ARG A 443 -14.86 25.10 -18.36
CA ARG A 443 -14.29 23.85 -18.88
C ARG A 443 -13.06 24.13 -19.73
N THR A 444 -12.13 23.17 -19.78
CA THR A 444 -10.97 23.26 -20.67
C THR A 444 -11.40 23.03 -22.12
N ASN A 445 -10.96 23.88 -23.04
CA ASN A 445 -11.19 23.69 -24.46
C ASN A 445 -10.02 22.90 -25.07
N TYR A 446 -10.16 21.57 -25.13
CA TYR A 446 -9.11 20.67 -25.60
C TYR A 446 -8.81 20.82 -27.09
N THR A 447 -9.81 21.07 -27.93
CA THR A 447 -9.60 21.27 -29.38
C THR A 447 -8.75 22.51 -29.65
N LYS A 448 -9.01 23.62 -28.94
CA LYS A 448 -8.14 24.82 -29.01
C LYS A 448 -6.73 24.58 -28.48
N ASN A 449 -6.52 23.56 -27.65
CA ASN A 449 -5.20 23.15 -27.18
C ASN A 449 -4.51 22.14 -28.11
N GLY A 450 -5.14 21.75 -29.24
CA GLY A 450 -4.60 20.76 -30.15
C GLY A 450 -4.52 19.36 -29.52
N ILE A 451 -5.46 19.03 -28.64
CA ILE A 451 -5.64 17.71 -28.02
C ILE A 451 -6.98 17.16 -28.51
N GLU A 452 -6.92 16.12 -29.35
CA GLU A 452 -8.12 15.47 -29.88
C GLU A 452 -8.70 14.51 -28.83
N ASN A 453 -7.82 13.70 -28.21
CA ASN A 453 -8.23 12.63 -27.30
C ASN A 453 -7.60 12.78 -25.90
N PRO A 454 -8.12 13.67 -25.03
CA PRO A 454 -7.47 14.04 -23.78
C PRO A 454 -7.31 12.89 -22.78
N PHE A 455 -8.28 11.98 -22.72
CA PHE A 455 -8.36 10.90 -21.75
C PHE A 455 -8.28 9.50 -22.38
N SER A 456 -7.81 9.38 -23.64
CA SER A 456 -7.75 8.06 -24.28
C SER A 456 -6.70 7.16 -23.64
N ALA A 457 -7.00 5.86 -23.63
CA ALA A 457 -6.03 4.83 -23.29
C ALA A 457 -4.96 4.70 -24.37
N VAL A 458 -3.83 4.10 -24.00
CA VAL A 458 -2.85 3.59 -24.97
C VAL A 458 -3.41 2.28 -25.54
N GLU A 459 -3.20 2.05 -26.83
CA GLU A 459 -3.63 0.82 -27.51
C GLU A 459 -2.98 -0.43 -26.90
N ARG A 460 -3.60 -1.60 -27.10
CA ARG A 460 -3.08 -2.85 -26.52
C ARG A 460 -1.76 -3.21 -27.14
N GLY A 461 -0.85 -3.76 -26.34
CA GLY A 461 0.45 -4.17 -26.82
C GLY A 461 1.27 -4.90 -25.79
N ARG A 462 2.39 -5.46 -26.25
CA ARG A 462 3.37 -6.14 -25.40
C ARG A 462 4.30 -5.11 -24.77
N ILE A 463 4.54 -5.23 -23.47
CA ILE A 463 5.55 -4.45 -22.77
C ILE A 463 6.93 -5.07 -23.06
N LYS A 464 7.84 -4.26 -23.61
CA LYS A 464 9.21 -4.71 -23.93
C LYS A 464 10.11 -4.62 -22.70
N THR A 465 10.87 -5.68 -22.42
CA THR A 465 11.98 -5.66 -21.46
C THR A 465 13.26 -5.13 -22.13
N PRO A 466 14.13 -4.42 -21.39
CA PRO A 466 15.38 -3.89 -21.94
C PRO A 466 16.32 -5.02 -22.40
N GLY A 467 16.94 -4.88 -23.58
CA GLY A 467 18.00 -5.78 -24.06
C GLY A 467 17.55 -6.99 -24.92
N GLN A 468 16.25 -7.14 -25.23
CA GLN A 468 15.82 -8.12 -26.24
C GLN A 468 16.05 -7.55 -27.66
N SER A 469 16.96 -8.16 -28.42
CA SER A 469 17.21 -7.86 -29.83
C SER A 469 16.12 -8.47 -30.73
N ASN A 470 15.86 -7.79 -31.85
CA ASN A 470 14.67 -7.84 -32.71
C ASN A 470 14.32 -9.18 -33.37
N SER A 471 13.01 -9.39 -33.62
CA SER A 471 12.55 -10.16 -34.79
C SER A 471 11.09 -9.90 -35.22
N SER A 472 10.27 -9.19 -34.45
CA SER A 472 8.97 -8.72 -34.96
C SER A 472 8.74 -7.24 -34.67
N GLU A 473 8.49 -6.52 -35.75
CA GLU A 473 8.14 -5.11 -35.89
C GLU A 473 6.74 -4.79 -35.33
N LYS A 474 6.28 -5.52 -34.30
CA LYS A 474 5.02 -5.22 -33.62
C LYS A 474 5.33 -4.26 -32.47
N ASP A 475 4.74 -3.06 -32.56
CA ASP A 475 4.93 -1.90 -31.68
C ASP A 475 4.65 -2.22 -30.19
N GLY A 476 5.67 -2.71 -29.50
CA GLY A 476 5.63 -2.89 -28.06
C GLY A 476 5.92 -1.58 -27.32
N VAL A 477 5.35 -1.46 -26.12
CA VAL A 477 5.42 -0.26 -25.29
C VAL A 477 6.65 -0.32 -24.37
N LEU A 478 7.37 0.80 -24.26
CA LEU A 478 8.55 0.92 -23.38
C LEU A 478 8.29 1.86 -22.20
N PHE A 479 8.57 1.40 -20.98
CA PHE A 479 8.44 2.21 -19.77
C PHE A 479 9.57 3.23 -19.63
N ILE A 480 9.19 4.47 -19.29
CA ILE A 480 10.14 5.56 -19.08
C ILE A 480 9.82 6.35 -17.81
N GLU A 481 10.86 6.87 -17.19
CA GLU A 481 10.75 7.92 -16.19
C GLU A 481 10.92 9.28 -16.90
N VAL A 482 10.03 10.22 -16.61
CA VAL A 482 10.06 11.59 -17.13
C VAL A 482 10.35 12.54 -15.99
N VAL A 483 11.40 13.33 -16.14
CA VAL A 483 11.83 14.33 -15.15
C VAL A 483 11.82 15.70 -15.78
N SER A 484 11.18 16.67 -15.14
CA SER A 484 11.17 18.04 -15.65
C SER A 484 12.51 18.73 -15.38
N VAL A 485 13.06 19.36 -16.41
CA VAL A 485 14.28 20.19 -16.32
C VAL A 485 13.93 21.63 -15.94
N SER A 486 12.81 22.13 -16.49
CA SER A 486 12.34 23.51 -16.32
C SER A 486 11.18 23.62 -15.31
N LYS A 487 10.53 24.79 -15.22
CA LYS A 487 9.32 25.00 -14.39
C LYS A 487 8.10 24.29 -14.99
N GLY A 488 8.08 22.96 -14.97
CA GLY A 488 6.98 22.13 -15.44
C GLY A 488 6.70 20.97 -14.47
N VAL A 489 5.43 20.54 -14.41
CA VAL A 489 5.05 19.31 -13.70
C VAL A 489 4.27 18.44 -14.68
N PRO A 490 4.80 17.26 -15.06
CA PRO A 490 4.06 16.34 -15.90
C PRO A 490 2.86 15.81 -15.12
N LYS A 491 1.67 15.92 -15.70
CA LYS A 491 0.42 15.38 -15.14
C LYS A 491 0.06 14.07 -15.83
N GLU A 492 -0.82 13.31 -15.20
CA GLU A 492 -1.47 12.14 -15.82
C GLU A 492 -2.08 12.53 -17.18
N HIS A 493 -1.88 11.66 -18.19
CA HIS A 493 -2.20 11.85 -19.60
C HIS A 493 -1.39 12.92 -20.36
N ALA A 494 -0.35 13.51 -19.77
CA ALA A 494 0.55 14.40 -20.50
C ALA A 494 1.21 13.67 -21.69
N ARG A 495 1.49 14.41 -22.76
CA ARG A 495 2.06 13.88 -24.01
C ARG A 495 3.55 14.15 -24.06
N ILE A 496 4.26 13.20 -24.65
CA ILE A 496 5.72 13.18 -24.76
C ILE A 496 6.07 13.34 -26.24
N TYR A 497 7.08 14.17 -26.49
CA TYR A 497 7.49 14.59 -27.82
C TYR A 497 9.00 14.49 -27.97
N LEU A 498 9.43 14.36 -29.22
CA LEU A 498 10.83 14.53 -29.58
C LEU A 498 11.30 15.97 -29.29
N PRO A 499 12.60 16.18 -28.96
CA PRO A 499 13.17 17.51 -28.74
C PRO A 499 12.94 18.50 -29.88
N GLU A 500 12.97 18.02 -31.11
CA GLU A 500 12.84 18.84 -32.32
C GLU A 500 11.39 19.24 -32.61
N ASP A 501 10.41 18.59 -31.97
CA ASP A 501 9.01 18.91 -32.18
C ASP A 501 8.65 20.26 -31.54
N THR A 502 8.30 21.21 -32.40
CA THR A 502 7.90 22.57 -32.03
C THR A 502 6.39 22.75 -31.99
N GLU A 503 5.64 21.93 -32.73
CA GLU A 503 4.17 21.98 -32.76
C GLU A 503 3.58 21.31 -31.52
N CYS A 504 4.26 20.28 -31.00
CA CYS A 504 3.82 19.42 -29.89
C CYS A 504 2.35 19.02 -30.07
N SER A 505 1.91 18.59 -31.27
CA SER A 505 0.50 18.27 -31.58
C SER A 505 0.05 16.94 -30.93
N ASP A 506 -1.24 16.56 -30.93
CA ASP A 506 -1.59 15.21 -30.41
C ASP A 506 -1.10 14.07 -31.33
N ARG A 507 -0.87 14.37 -32.63
CA ARG A 507 -0.47 13.39 -33.65
C ARG A 507 1.02 13.09 -33.67
N SER A 508 1.85 14.07 -33.28
CA SER A 508 3.30 13.94 -33.19
C SER A 508 3.76 13.38 -31.83
N ALA A 509 2.82 13.03 -30.94
CA ALA A 509 3.14 12.50 -29.62
C ALA A 509 3.71 11.06 -29.73
N VAL A 510 4.94 10.87 -29.25
CA VAL A 510 5.67 9.59 -29.26
C VAL A 510 5.48 8.77 -27.98
N GLY A 511 4.80 9.35 -26.99
CA GLY A 511 4.53 8.70 -25.72
C GLY A 511 3.55 9.45 -24.82
N ARG A 512 3.22 8.86 -23.67
CA ARG A 512 2.28 9.40 -22.69
C ARG A 512 2.73 9.17 -21.26
N VAL A 513 2.42 10.12 -20.38
CA VAL A 513 2.60 9.99 -18.94
C VAL A 513 1.39 9.28 -18.33
N THR A 514 1.61 8.15 -17.67
CA THR A 514 0.57 7.37 -16.99
C THR A 514 0.33 7.86 -15.56
N SER A 515 1.40 8.18 -14.84
CA SER A 515 1.34 8.73 -13.48
C SER A 515 2.28 9.92 -13.39
N GLY A 516 1.75 11.13 -13.16
CA GLY A 516 2.56 12.34 -13.13
C GLY A 516 2.22 13.25 -11.95
N GLY A 517 3.25 13.87 -11.36
CA GLY A 517 3.07 14.81 -10.27
C GLY A 517 4.35 15.53 -9.86
N TYR A 518 4.25 16.30 -8.77
CA TYR A 518 5.43 16.88 -8.15
C TYR A 518 6.06 15.84 -7.21
N SER A 519 7.32 15.49 -7.42
CA SER A 519 8.03 14.55 -6.55
C SER A 519 8.59 15.29 -5.34
N HIS A 520 8.21 14.83 -4.15
CA HIS A 520 8.72 15.36 -2.89
C HIS A 520 10.14 14.91 -2.57
N THR A 521 10.58 13.78 -3.12
CA THR A 521 11.97 13.30 -2.98
C THR A 521 12.92 14.04 -3.91
N ARG A 522 12.51 14.29 -5.17
CA ARG A 522 13.34 14.94 -6.19
C ARG A 522 13.24 16.48 -6.18
N GLY A 523 12.19 17.05 -5.58
CA GLY A 523 11.98 18.51 -5.53
C GLY A 523 11.58 19.15 -6.87
N ARG A 524 11.22 18.34 -7.89
CA ARG A 524 10.85 18.77 -9.24
C ARG A 524 9.72 17.93 -9.82
N GLY A 525 9.20 18.32 -10.98
CA GLY A 525 8.18 17.55 -11.70
C GLY A 525 8.72 16.18 -12.10
N PHE A 526 7.95 15.13 -11.83
CA PHE A 526 8.31 13.74 -12.11
C PHE A 526 7.09 12.95 -12.58
N GLY A 527 7.29 12.05 -13.53
CA GLY A 527 6.25 11.17 -14.03
C GLY A 527 6.78 9.81 -14.45
N LEU A 528 5.93 8.81 -14.35
CA LEU A 528 6.05 7.55 -15.05
C LEU A 528 5.25 7.64 -16.33
N GLY A 529 5.82 7.13 -17.41
CA GLY A 529 5.18 7.14 -18.71
C GLY A 529 5.61 5.97 -19.56
N VAL A 530 5.09 5.99 -20.77
CA VAL A 530 5.35 4.97 -21.78
C VAL A 530 5.60 5.60 -23.13
N LEU A 531 6.53 5.01 -23.89
CA LEU A 531 6.76 5.30 -25.30
C LEU A 531 6.00 4.29 -26.16
N THR A 532 5.25 4.79 -27.14
CA THR A 532 4.54 3.98 -28.13
C THR A 532 5.40 3.71 -29.35
N GLN A 533 6.38 4.56 -29.63
CA GLN A 533 7.32 4.43 -30.75
C GLN A 533 8.77 4.41 -30.22
N PRO A 534 9.18 3.35 -29.49
CA PRO A 534 10.51 3.29 -28.91
C PRO A 534 11.64 3.26 -29.95
N SER A 535 11.35 2.87 -31.20
CA SER A 535 12.30 2.83 -32.32
C SER A 535 12.82 4.22 -32.74
N LEU A 536 12.12 5.29 -32.39
CA LEU A 536 12.53 6.67 -32.67
C LEU A 536 13.67 7.15 -31.76
N PHE A 537 14.00 6.39 -30.73
CA PHE A 537 15.06 6.70 -29.79
C PHE A 537 16.22 5.72 -29.95
N PRO A 538 17.46 6.16 -29.69
CA PRO A 538 18.58 5.23 -29.58
C PRO A 538 18.31 4.22 -28.46
N PRO A 539 18.96 3.04 -28.47
CA PRO A 539 18.85 2.06 -27.40
C PRO A 539 19.07 2.73 -26.04
N LEU A 540 18.01 2.76 -25.23
CA LEU A 540 18.01 3.42 -23.92
C LEU A 540 18.67 2.51 -22.89
N GLU A 541 19.85 2.86 -22.39
CA GLU A 541 20.39 2.24 -21.17
C GLU A 541 19.89 2.95 -19.91
N ARG A 542 19.97 2.27 -18.75
CA ARG A 542 19.47 2.79 -17.47
C ARG A 542 20.12 4.11 -17.01
N LYS A 543 21.36 4.39 -17.45
CA LYS A 543 22.09 5.59 -17.06
C LYS A 543 21.95 6.73 -18.07
N ASP A 544 21.40 6.44 -19.24
CA ASP A 544 21.28 7.43 -20.30
C ASP A 544 20.06 8.30 -20.07
N THR A 545 20.29 9.61 -20.08
CA THR A 545 19.23 10.61 -20.05
C THR A 545 19.10 11.22 -21.43
N ILE A 546 17.92 11.04 -22.04
CA ILE A 546 17.59 11.62 -23.34
C ILE A 546 16.70 12.84 -23.10
N ARG A 547 17.01 13.95 -23.77
CA ARG A 547 16.15 15.12 -23.73
C ARG A 547 14.84 14.82 -24.45
N ILE A 548 13.74 15.34 -23.92
CA ILE A 548 12.41 15.25 -24.51
C ILE A 548 11.65 16.54 -24.22
N ARG A 549 10.49 16.69 -24.87
CA ARG A 549 9.50 17.70 -24.45
C ARG A 549 8.24 17.00 -23.98
N PHE A 550 7.52 17.63 -23.05
CA PHE A 550 6.21 17.15 -22.62
C PHE A 550 5.19 18.27 -22.52
N ARG A 551 3.92 17.94 -22.79
CA ARG A 551 2.80 18.88 -22.73
C ARG A 551 1.64 18.30 -21.93
N ASN A 552 1.12 19.09 -20.99
CA ASN A 552 -0.08 18.71 -20.24
C ASN A 552 -1.34 18.96 -21.08
N ILE A 553 -2.34 18.08 -21.01
CA ILE A 553 -3.59 18.19 -21.80
C ILE A 553 -4.38 19.50 -21.59
N CYS A 554 -4.21 20.14 -20.43
CA CYS A 554 -4.86 21.41 -20.11
C CYS A 554 -4.02 22.65 -20.45
N SER A 555 -2.82 22.49 -21.02
CA SER A 555 -1.86 23.57 -21.27
C SER A 555 -1.42 23.58 -22.73
N LYS A 556 -1.18 24.78 -23.27
CA LYS A 556 -0.50 24.95 -24.58
C LYS A 556 1.02 24.99 -24.46
N ILE A 557 1.55 25.19 -23.25
CA ILE A 557 2.98 25.29 -23.00
C ILE A 557 3.60 23.89 -23.04
N CYS A 558 4.56 23.71 -23.94
CA CYS A 558 5.44 22.54 -24.01
C CYS A 558 6.64 22.80 -23.07
N PHE A 559 6.94 21.84 -22.20
CA PHE A 559 8.02 21.95 -21.21
C PHE A 559 9.16 21.01 -21.58
N ASP A 560 10.39 21.47 -21.39
CA ASP A 560 11.55 20.60 -21.57
C ASP A 560 11.70 19.65 -20.37
N GLY A 561 12.02 18.40 -20.70
CA GLY A 561 12.24 17.31 -19.77
C GLY A 561 13.39 16.43 -20.19
N GLU A 562 13.75 15.53 -19.30
CA GLU A 562 14.65 14.42 -19.56
C GLU A 562 13.87 13.14 -19.32
N MET A 563 14.13 12.13 -20.12
CA MET A 563 13.68 10.79 -19.85
C MET A 563 14.86 9.85 -19.67
N CYS A 564 14.65 8.83 -18.86
CA CYS A 564 15.50 7.66 -18.82
C CYS A 564 14.63 6.41 -18.85
N LEU A 565 15.27 5.28 -19.15
CA LEU A 565 14.62 3.99 -19.08
C LEU A 565 14.02 3.80 -17.68
N GLY A 566 12.72 3.51 -17.63
CA GLY A 566 12.05 3.32 -16.35
C GLY A 566 12.60 2.12 -15.61
N ARG A 567 12.43 2.11 -14.28
CA ARG A 567 12.57 0.89 -13.48
C ARG A 567 11.38 -0.03 -13.77
N ALA A 568 11.25 -0.46 -15.03
CA ALA A 568 10.44 -1.61 -15.36
C ALA A 568 10.97 -2.78 -14.54
N VAL A 569 10.04 -3.60 -14.08
CA VAL A 569 10.28 -4.88 -13.45
C VAL A 569 11.32 -5.65 -14.26
N THR A 570 12.56 -5.65 -13.80
CA THR A 570 13.49 -6.71 -14.18
C THR A 570 12.97 -7.95 -13.49
N GLY A 571 12.32 -8.81 -14.27
CA GLY A 571 12.27 -10.23 -13.96
C GLY A 571 13.66 -10.83 -14.14
#